data_AF-A0A8D8L9Q2-F1
#
_entry.id   AF-A0A8D8L9Q2-F1
#
_cell.length_a   1.000
_cell.length_b   1.000
_cell.length_c   1.000
_cell.angle_alpha   90.00
_cell.angle_beta   90.00
_cell.angle_gamma   90.00
#
_symmetry.space_group_name_H-M   'P 1'
#
loop_
_entity.id
_entity.type
_entity.pdbx_description
1 polymer ?
#
loop_
_entity_poly.entity_id
_entity_poly.type
_entity_poly.pdbx_seq_one_letter_code
_entity_poly.pdbx_strand_id
1 'polypeptide(L)'
;NIRPLPNKTTITMNRLFGSAGALRNVFLNPARFLSVKPPVPDADTIFDKIIRRQIPADIIYEDERCLAFNDVSPQGPVHFLVIPKRRIAKLEDGTAADEPIFGHLMQVAGALGKERAPEGFRMV
;
A
#
# COMPACT_ATOMS: atom_id res chain seq x y z
N ASN A 1 14.24 29.09 -18.59
CA ASN A 1 15.71 29.20 -18.50
C ASN A 1 16.20 28.18 -17.46
N ILE A 2 16.33 26.91 -17.86
CA ILE A 2 16.63 25.78 -16.97
C ILE A 2 18.01 25.27 -17.36
N ARG A 3 18.98 25.36 -16.45
CA ARG A 3 20.31 24.77 -16.65
C ARG A 3 20.25 23.27 -16.35
N PRO A 4 20.86 22.40 -17.17
CA PRO A 4 20.90 20.98 -16.87
C PRO A 4 21.91 20.68 -15.74
N LEU A 5 21.58 19.70 -14.91
CA LEU A 5 22.48 19.15 -13.88
C LEU A 5 23.57 18.28 -14.53
N PRO A 6 24.82 18.30 -14.04
CA PRO A 6 25.91 17.54 -14.63
C PRO A 6 25.80 16.03 -14.34
N ASN A 7 26.14 15.25 -15.38
CA ASN A 7 26.31 13.80 -15.37
C ASN A 7 27.19 13.34 -14.20
N LYS A 8 26.72 12.39 -13.40
CA LYS A 8 27.53 11.75 -12.34
C LYS A 8 28.51 10.77 -12.97
N THR A 9 29.69 11.28 -13.30
CA THR A 9 30.89 10.50 -13.61
C THR A 9 31.48 9.92 -12.32
N THR A 10 31.73 8.61 -12.35
CA THR A 10 32.68 7.81 -11.57
C THR A 10 33.59 8.57 -10.59
N ILE A 11 33.36 8.42 -9.28
CA ILE A 11 34.35 8.78 -8.25
C ILE A 11 35.03 7.50 -7.76
N THR A 12 36.30 7.38 -8.16
CA THR A 12 37.26 6.33 -7.82
C THR A 12 37.54 6.31 -6.31
N MET A 13 37.68 5.09 -5.77
CA MET A 13 38.09 4.83 -4.40
C MET A 13 39.46 5.43 -4.05
N ASN A 14 39.63 5.75 -2.76
CA ASN A 14 40.86 6.01 -2.01
C ASN A 14 41.47 7.42 -2.07
N ARG A 15 41.00 8.29 -1.15
CA ARG A 15 41.93 9.03 -0.28
C ARG A 15 41.44 8.97 1.17
N LEU A 16 42.35 8.48 2.00
CA LEU A 16 42.23 8.20 3.42
C LEU A 16 42.74 9.40 4.25
N PHE A 17 42.18 9.50 5.46
CA PHE A 17 42.63 10.22 6.67
C PHE A 17 42.25 11.70 6.85
N GLY A 18 41.31 11.93 7.76
CA GLY A 18 41.00 13.21 8.40
C GLY A 18 40.04 13.04 9.60
N SER A 19 40.61 13.10 10.80
CA SER A 19 40.07 13.21 12.18
C SER A 19 38.68 12.70 12.60
N ALA A 20 38.70 12.07 13.77
CA ALA A 20 37.63 11.54 14.59
C ALA A 20 36.32 12.35 14.66
N GLY A 21 35.21 11.66 14.36
CA GLY A 21 33.84 12.04 14.70
C GLY A 21 33.00 10.76 14.76
N ALA A 22 32.44 10.47 15.93
CA ALA A 22 31.67 9.26 16.20
C ALA A 22 30.39 9.22 15.36
N LEU A 23 30.46 8.61 14.17
CA LEU A 23 29.30 8.16 13.42
C LEU A 23 29.00 6.71 13.84
N ARG A 24 27.90 6.53 14.56
CA ARG A 24 27.28 5.22 14.74
C ARG A 24 26.97 4.67 13.36
N ASN A 25 27.83 3.79 12.85
CA ASN A 25 27.53 2.96 11.70
C ASN A 25 26.27 2.16 12.03
N VAL A 26 25.14 2.54 11.43
CA VAL A 26 24.07 1.61 11.15
C VAL A 26 24.64 0.64 10.14
N PHE A 27 25.34 -0.39 10.64
CA PHE A 27 25.74 -1.54 9.85
C PHE A 27 24.44 -2.17 9.33
N LEU A 28 24.12 -1.87 8.07
CA LEU A 28 23.18 -2.66 7.29
C LEU A 28 23.71 -4.09 7.34
N ASN A 29 23.03 -4.95 8.09
CA ASN A 29 23.31 -6.37 8.12
C ASN A 29 22.95 -6.94 6.73
N PRO A 30 23.92 -7.40 5.92
CA PRO A 30 23.65 -7.92 4.59
C PRO A 30 22.76 -9.17 4.62
N ALA A 31 22.67 -9.85 5.76
CA ALA A 31 21.81 -11.03 5.92
C ALA A 31 20.31 -10.70 6.06
N ARG A 32 19.92 -9.44 6.30
CA ARG A 32 18.49 -9.08 6.46
C ARG A 32 17.77 -8.88 5.12
N PHE A 33 18.51 -8.76 4.02
CA PHE A 33 17.95 -8.65 2.67
C PHE A 33 17.59 -10.01 2.05
N LEU A 34 18.12 -11.11 2.60
CA LEU A 34 18.00 -12.46 2.01
C LEU A 34 16.78 -13.27 2.50
N SER A 35 15.80 -12.65 3.14
CA SER A 35 14.55 -13.33 3.50
C SER A 35 13.33 -12.48 3.18
N VAL A 36 13.33 -11.85 2.00
CA VAL A 36 12.06 -11.55 1.34
C VAL A 36 11.65 -12.84 0.64
N LYS A 37 10.67 -13.55 1.21
CA LYS A 37 10.01 -14.66 0.53
C LYS A 37 9.60 -14.15 -0.86
N PRO A 38 10.02 -14.77 -1.97
CA PRO A 38 9.64 -14.32 -3.30
C PRO A 38 8.11 -14.22 -3.37
N PRO A 39 7.54 -13.22 -4.08
CA PRO A 39 6.10 -13.13 -4.25
C PRO A 39 5.62 -14.46 -4.82
N VAL A 40 4.75 -15.14 -4.07
CA VAL A 40 4.17 -16.42 -4.50
C VAL A 40 3.39 -16.12 -5.79
N PRO A 41 3.70 -16.75 -6.93
CA PRO A 41 2.96 -16.53 -8.16
C PRO A 41 1.50 -16.92 -7.95
N ASP A 42 0.58 -16.04 -8.35
CA ASP A 42 -0.85 -16.29 -8.61
C ASP A 42 -1.67 -17.05 -7.55
N ALA A 43 -1.22 -17.07 -6.30
CA ALA A 43 -2.06 -17.56 -5.22
C ALA A 43 -3.16 -16.53 -4.92
N ASP A 44 -4.42 -16.98 -4.95
CA ASP A 44 -5.56 -16.20 -4.50
C ASP A 44 -5.33 -15.75 -3.06
N THR A 45 -5.46 -14.44 -2.82
CA THR A 45 -5.52 -13.88 -1.48
C THR A 45 -6.89 -14.14 -0.87
N ILE A 46 -7.01 -13.89 0.42
CA ILE A 46 -8.32 -13.90 1.10
C ILE A 46 -9.30 -12.92 0.43
N PHE A 47 -8.83 -11.79 -0.08
CA PHE A 47 -9.66 -10.79 -0.75
C PHE A 47 -10.17 -11.29 -2.11
N ASP A 48 -9.35 -12.01 -2.88
CA ASP A 48 -9.81 -12.63 -4.14
C ASP A 48 -10.94 -13.63 -3.87
N LYS A 49 -10.83 -14.40 -2.78
CA LYS A 49 -11.86 -15.35 -2.35
C LYS A 49 -13.14 -14.63 -1.90
N ILE A 50 -13.04 -13.50 -1.23
CA ILE A 50 -14.19 -12.66 -0.85
C ILE A 50 -14.88 -12.11 -2.10
N ILE A 51 -14.13 -11.53 -3.05
CA ILE A 51 -14.67 -10.99 -4.31
C ILE A 51 -15.41 -12.08 -5.10
N ARG A 52 -14.84 -13.29 -5.14
CA ARG A 52 -15.45 -14.46 -5.80
C ARG A 52 -16.53 -15.17 -4.95
N ARG A 53 -16.90 -14.62 -3.79
CA ARG A 53 -17.89 -15.18 -2.85
C ARG A 53 -17.58 -16.61 -2.39
N GLN A 54 -16.32 -17.01 -2.37
CA GLN A 54 -15.87 -18.34 -1.93
C GLN A 54 -15.80 -18.45 -0.41
N ILE A 55 -15.64 -17.33 0.28
CA ILE A 55 -15.70 -17.24 1.74
C ILE A 55 -16.70 -16.14 2.13
N PRO A 56 -17.40 -16.28 3.27
CA PRO A 56 -18.36 -15.29 3.70
C PRO A 56 -17.66 -13.98 4.08
N ALA A 57 -18.30 -12.87 3.71
CA ALA A 57 -17.96 -11.54 4.17
C ALA A 57 -19.27 -10.77 4.36
N ASP A 58 -19.33 -9.94 5.38
CA ASP A 58 -20.46 -9.05 5.63
C ASP A 58 -20.34 -7.82 4.73
N ILE A 59 -20.84 -7.96 3.49
CA ILE A 59 -20.74 -6.96 2.44
C ILE A 59 -21.75 -5.84 2.67
N ILE A 60 -21.23 -4.62 2.76
CA ILE A 60 -22.01 -3.42 3.04
C ILE A 60 -22.22 -2.55 1.79
N TYR A 61 -21.40 -2.76 0.76
CA TYR A 61 -21.51 -2.08 -0.53
C TYR A 61 -20.79 -2.88 -1.60
N GLU A 62 -21.34 -2.91 -2.81
CA GLU A 62 -20.69 -3.50 -3.98
C GLU A 62 -21.15 -2.80 -5.26
N ASP A 63 -20.21 -2.56 -6.16
CA ASP A 63 -20.50 -2.15 -7.53
C ASP A 63 -19.56 -2.86 -8.52
N GLU A 64 -19.51 -2.39 -9.77
CA GLU A 64 -18.65 -3.00 -10.81
C GLU A 64 -17.15 -2.91 -10.51
N ARG A 65 -16.73 -1.95 -9.69
CA ARG A 65 -15.33 -1.53 -9.53
C ARG A 65 -14.75 -1.92 -8.17
N CYS A 66 -15.55 -1.87 -7.11
CA CYS A 66 -15.11 -2.12 -5.75
C CYS A 66 -16.11 -2.92 -4.92
N LEU A 67 -15.65 -3.33 -3.76
CA LEU A 67 -16.39 -4.06 -2.75
C LEU A 67 -16.04 -3.48 -1.38
N ALA A 68 -17.03 -3.26 -0.53
CA ALA A 68 -16.81 -2.92 0.87
C ALA A 68 -17.52 -3.90 1.80
N PHE A 69 -16.83 -4.28 2.86
CA PHE A 69 -17.33 -5.25 3.84
C PHE A 69 -16.75 -4.98 5.23
N ASN A 70 -17.47 -5.39 6.27
CA ASN A 70 -17.03 -5.25 7.64
C ASN A 70 -15.83 -6.15 7.94
N ASP A 71 -14.88 -5.64 8.73
CA ASP A 71 -13.74 -6.45 9.17
C ASP A 71 -14.20 -7.55 10.14
N VAL A 72 -13.56 -8.72 10.08
CA VAL A 72 -13.80 -9.84 11.00
C VAL A 72 -13.27 -9.56 12.41
N SER A 73 -12.27 -8.70 12.53
CA SER A 73 -11.64 -8.30 13.79
C SER A 73 -11.61 -6.76 13.92
N PRO A 74 -12.79 -6.11 14.03
CA PRO A 74 -12.91 -4.66 14.04
C PRO A 74 -12.14 -4.03 15.21
N GLN A 75 -11.44 -2.93 14.93
CA GLN A 75 -10.67 -2.18 15.95
C GLN A 75 -11.49 -1.07 16.62
N GLY A 76 -12.77 -0.94 16.28
CA GLY A 76 -13.69 0.04 16.82
C GLY A 76 -15.13 -0.26 16.42
N PRO A 77 -16.11 0.55 16.86
CA PRO A 77 -17.54 0.30 16.62
C PRO A 77 -17.89 0.25 15.13
N VAL A 78 -17.19 1.05 14.32
CA VAL A 78 -17.31 1.08 12.86
C VAL A 78 -15.94 0.84 12.26
N HIS A 79 -15.76 -0.32 11.62
CA HIS A 79 -14.52 -0.67 10.94
C HIS A 79 -14.83 -1.58 9.74
N PHE A 80 -14.57 -1.07 8.54
CA PHE A 80 -14.81 -1.77 7.29
C PHE A 80 -13.69 -1.48 6.31
N LEU A 81 -13.53 -2.38 5.34
CA LEU A 81 -12.54 -2.26 4.28
C LEU A 81 -13.26 -1.93 2.97
N VAL A 82 -12.65 -1.08 2.13
CA VAL A 82 -13.07 -0.82 0.76
C VAL A 82 -11.94 -1.26 -0.16
N ILE A 83 -12.19 -2.27 -1.00
CA ILE A 83 -11.17 -2.88 -1.85
C ILE A 83 -11.56 -2.80 -3.33
N PRO A 84 -10.59 -2.64 -4.25
CA PRO A 84 -10.87 -2.75 -5.68
C PRO A 84 -11.13 -4.21 -6.06
N LYS A 85 -12.03 -4.42 -7.02
CA LYS A 85 -12.21 -5.75 -7.65
C LYS A 85 -11.06 -6.11 -8.58
N ARG A 86 -10.42 -5.11 -9.19
CA ARG A 86 -9.17 -5.27 -9.92
C ARG A 86 -8.02 -5.46 -8.93
N ARG A 87 -7.20 -6.48 -9.14
CA ARG A 87 -6.03 -6.77 -8.29
C ARG A 87 -4.91 -5.74 -8.51
N ILE A 88 -4.55 -5.06 -7.44
CA ILE A 88 -3.38 -4.18 -7.32
C ILE A 88 -2.71 -4.59 -6.00
N ALA A 89 -1.57 -5.29 -6.09
CA ALA A 89 -1.00 -5.97 -4.92
C ALA A 89 -0.51 -4.97 -3.85
N LYS A 90 0.05 -3.85 -4.29
CA LYS A 90 0.46 -2.74 -3.45
C LYS A 90 0.13 -1.42 -4.12
N LEU A 91 -0.01 -0.36 -3.32
CA LEU A 91 -0.25 0.99 -3.85
C LEU A 91 0.85 1.45 -4.81
N GLU A 92 2.11 1.08 -4.54
CA GLU A 92 3.28 1.41 -5.40
C GLU A 92 3.25 0.72 -6.78
N ASP A 93 2.45 -0.34 -6.94
CA ASP A 93 2.25 -1.04 -8.21
C ASP A 93 1.18 -0.35 -9.09
N GLY A 94 0.52 0.68 -8.57
CA GLY A 94 -0.51 1.44 -9.28
C GLY A 94 0.06 2.22 -10.47
N THR A 95 -0.70 2.28 -11.55
CA THR A 95 -0.35 3.03 -12.77
C THR A 95 -1.29 4.21 -12.99
N ALA A 96 -1.01 5.08 -13.96
CA ALA A 96 -1.94 6.15 -14.34
C ALA A 96 -3.32 5.62 -14.78
N ALA A 97 -3.39 4.39 -15.30
CA ALA A 97 -4.66 3.74 -15.63
C ALA A 97 -5.49 3.35 -14.39
N ASP A 98 -4.89 3.34 -13.20
CA ASP A 98 -5.52 3.04 -11.92
C ASP A 98 -6.05 4.27 -11.18
N GLU A 99 -5.69 5.47 -11.62
CA GLU A 99 -6.15 6.71 -10.98
C GLU A 99 -7.68 6.77 -10.81
N PRO A 100 -8.51 6.35 -11.80
CA PRO A 100 -9.97 6.34 -11.62
C PRO A 100 -10.45 5.38 -10.53
N ILE A 101 -9.78 4.23 -10.32
CA ILE A 101 -10.21 3.30 -9.28
C ILE A 101 -9.85 3.85 -7.90
N PHE A 102 -8.70 4.50 -7.73
CA PHE A 102 -8.35 5.10 -6.45
C PHE A 102 -9.32 6.22 -6.05
N GLY A 103 -9.64 7.12 -6.98
CA GLY A 103 -10.64 8.17 -6.74
C GLY A 103 -12.01 7.60 -6.37
N HIS A 104 -12.41 6.51 -7.04
CA HIS A 104 -13.66 5.81 -6.75
C HIS A 104 -13.68 5.20 -5.34
N LEU A 105 -12.61 4.52 -4.93
CA LEU A 105 -12.48 3.95 -3.59
C LEU A 105 -12.60 5.03 -2.50
N MET A 106 -11.98 6.18 -2.70
CA MET A 106 -12.04 7.31 -1.75
C MET A 106 -13.46 7.87 -1.62
N GLN A 107 -14.19 8.00 -2.74
CA GLN A 107 -15.58 8.48 -2.72
C GLN A 107 -16.51 7.51 -2.00
N VAL A 108 -16.40 6.21 -2.29
CA VAL A 108 -17.19 5.16 -1.64
C VAL A 108 -16.90 5.12 -0.14
N ALA A 109 -15.62 5.13 0.25
CA ALA A 109 -15.24 5.15 1.65
C ALA A 109 -15.75 6.39 2.37
N GLY A 110 -15.72 7.56 1.73
CA GLY A 110 -16.25 8.81 2.27
C GLY A 110 -17.77 8.80 2.46
N ALA A 111 -18.50 8.27 1.48
CA ALA A 111 -19.95 8.14 1.56
C ALA A 111 -20.37 7.18 2.68
N LEU A 112 -19.78 5.97 2.73
CA LEU A 112 -20.06 4.98 3.76
C LEU A 112 -19.62 5.45 5.15
N GLY A 113 -18.47 6.14 5.23
CA GLY A 113 -17.98 6.72 6.47
C GLY A 113 -18.94 7.77 7.02
N LYS A 114 -19.46 8.66 6.18
CA LYS A 114 -20.46 9.66 6.58
C LYS A 114 -21.78 9.04 7.05
N GLU A 115 -22.21 7.96 6.41
CA GLU A 115 -23.44 7.25 6.76
C GLU A 115 -23.31 6.50 8.09
N ARG A 116 -22.19 5.80 8.30
CA ARG A 116 -22.02 4.86 9.41
C ARG A 116 -21.30 5.43 10.61
N ALA A 117 -20.45 6.44 10.41
CA ALA A 117 -19.68 7.12 11.45
C ALA A 117 -19.91 8.65 11.38
N PRO A 118 -21.12 9.13 11.72
CA PRO A 118 -21.50 10.53 11.57
C PRO A 118 -20.68 11.49 12.45
N GLU A 119 -20.09 10.98 13.54
CA GLU A 119 -19.20 11.75 14.43
C GLU A 119 -17.78 11.95 13.84
N GLY A 120 -17.50 11.30 12.70
CA GLY A 120 -16.22 11.36 12.01
C GLY A 120 -15.57 9.99 11.87
N PHE A 121 -14.66 9.89 10.91
CA PHE A 121 -13.89 8.68 10.64
C PHE A 121 -12.49 9.06 10.16
N ARG A 122 -11.60 8.08 10.19
CA ARG A 122 -10.26 8.18 9.64
C ARG A 122 -10.08 7.11 8.57
N MET A 123 -9.37 7.47 7.51
CA MET A 123 -8.89 6.52 6.51
C MET A 123 -7.44 6.19 6.85
N VAL A 124 -7.08 4.91 6.76
CA VAL A 124 -5.77 4.38 7.15
C VAL A 124 -5.15 3.65 5.98
#